data_AF-L8IV84-F1
#
_entry.id   AF-L8IV84-F1
#
_cell.length_a   1.000
_cell.length_b   1.000
_cell.length_c   1.000
_cell.angle_alpha   90.00
_cell.angle_beta   90.00
_cell.angle_gamma   90.00
#
_symmetry.space_group_name_H-M   'P 1'
#
loop_
_entity.id
_entity.type
_entity.pdbx_description
1 polymer ?
#
loop_
_entity_poly.entity_id
_entity_poly.type
_entity_poly.pdbx_seq_one_letter_code
_entity_poly.pdbx_strand_id
1 'polypeptide(L)'
;RYGINPEQIQGEALSYYLARLLGLQRHVPPLALARVEARGAQWAQVREELRAAHWTEGSVVSLTRWLPNLTDVVVPAPWRSEDGRLRPLRAAGGELANRSRAELVDLVQWTDLILFDYLTANFDRLVSNLFSLQWDPRVMHRATSNLHRGPGGALVFLDNEAGLVHGYRVAGMWDKYNEPLLQSVCVFRERTARRVLELHRGQDAAARLLRLYQHHEPRFPELAALADPHAQLLQRRLDFLAKHILHCKAKYGRRPGT
;
A
#
# COMPACT_ATOMS: atom_id res chain seq x y z
N ARG A 1 -21.20 7.53 1.26
CA ARG A 1 -20.19 6.47 1.45
C ARG A 1 -20.85 5.34 2.23
N TYR A 2 -20.67 4.08 1.82
CA TYR A 2 -21.08 2.92 2.62
C TYR A 2 -20.48 3.06 4.03
N GLY A 3 -21.23 2.66 5.06
CA GLY A 3 -20.91 2.94 6.46
C GLY A 3 -19.46 2.59 6.80
N ILE A 4 -18.74 3.56 7.35
CA ILE A 4 -17.35 3.40 7.79
C ILE A 4 -17.32 2.25 8.80
N ASN A 5 -16.76 1.11 8.39
CA ASN A 5 -16.64 -0.07 9.25
C ASN A 5 -15.39 0.08 10.15
N PRO A 6 -15.46 -0.24 11.45
CA PRO A 6 -14.27 -0.32 12.32
C PRO A 6 -13.09 -1.08 11.70
N GLU A 7 -13.34 -2.13 10.91
CA GLU A 7 -12.31 -2.87 10.17
C GLU A 7 -11.58 -2.01 9.14
N GLN A 8 -12.28 -1.13 8.44
CA GLN A 8 -11.72 -0.23 7.43
C GLN A 8 -10.85 0.84 8.09
N ILE A 9 -11.31 1.41 9.22
CA ILE A 9 -10.51 2.36 10.02
C ILE A 9 -9.24 1.67 10.55
N GLN A 10 -9.38 0.45 11.08
CA GLN A 10 -8.24 -0.33 11.56
C GLN A 10 -7.28 -0.67 10.42
N GLY A 11 -7.80 -1.04 9.23
CA GLY A 11 -7.02 -1.28 8.03
C GLY A 11 -6.22 -0.07 7.57
N GLU A 12 -6.83 1.10 7.54
CA GLU A 12 -6.19 2.39 7.21
C GLU A 12 -5.07 2.72 8.22
N ALA A 13 -5.36 2.62 9.53
CA ALA A 13 -4.38 2.92 10.58
C ALA A 13 -3.18 1.95 10.53
N LEU A 14 -3.42 0.64 10.48
CA LEU A 14 -2.36 -0.35 10.41
C LEU A 14 -1.55 -0.26 9.11
N SER A 15 -2.17 0.13 8.00
CA SER A 15 -1.47 0.37 6.73
C SER A 15 -0.47 1.52 6.86
N TYR A 16 -0.84 2.61 7.55
CA TYR A 16 0.08 3.70 7.86
C TYR A 16 1.29 3.23 8.69
N TYR A 17 1.08 2.45 9.76
CA TYR A 17 2.17 1.93 10.58
C TYR A 17 3.02 0.88 9.84
N LEU A 18 2.41 0.03 9.01
CA LEU A 18 3.13 -0.91 8.17
C LEU A 18 4.03 -0.18 7.16
N ALA A 19 3.55 0.91 6.55
CA ALA A 19 4.36 1.74 5.66
C ALA A 19 5.60 2.30 6.40
N ARG A 20 5.45 2.75 7.65
CA ARG A 20 6.61 3.18 8.49
C ARG A 20 7.58 2.03 8.76
N LEU A 21 7.07 0.83 9.03
CA LEU A 21 7.88 -0.36 9.26
C LEU A 21 8.70 -0.73 8.00
N LEU A 22 8.09 -0.63 6.82
CA LEU A 22 8.72 -0.90 5.53
C LEU A 22 9.62 0.24 5.00
N GLY A 23 9.58 1.42 5.62
CA GLY A 23 10.33 2.60 5.16
C GLY A 23 9.66 3.34 4.00
N LEU A 24 8.34 3.22 3.88
CA LEU A 24 7.46 3.80 2.86
C LEU A 24 6.63 4.98 3.37
N GLN A 25 6.95 5.54 4.55
CA GLN A 25 6.18 6.62 5.19
C GLN A 25 6.07 7.92 4.38
N ARG A 26 6.82 8.05 3.29
CA ARG A 26 6.69 9.17 2.34
C ARG A 26 5.55 8.99 1.33
N HIS A 27 5.10 7.74 1.15
CA HIS A 27 4.05 7.38 0.20
C HIS A 27 2.68 7.38 0.88
N VAL A 28 2.59 7.02 2.16
CA VAL A 28 1.33 7.08 2.91
C VAL A 28 1.29 8.39 3.71
N PRO A 29 0.27 9.25 3.56
CA PRO A 29 0.19 10.49 4.31
C PRO A 29 0.10 10.23 5.82
N PRO A 30 0.49 11.20 6.66
CA PRO A 30 0.26 11.12 8.09
C PRO A 30 -1.23 10.90 8.40
N LEU A 31 -1.48 10.00 9.34
CA LEU A 31 -2.81 9.66 9.84
C LEU A 31 -2.86 9.86 11.34
N ALA A 32 -4.03 10.29 11.83
CA ALA A 32 -4.39 10.28 13.24
C ALA A 32 -5.78 9.67 13.43
N LEU A 33 -5.99 8.97 14.53
CA LEU A 33 -7.34 8.59 14.95
C LEU A 33 -7.94 9.67 15.85
N ALA A 34 -9.21 9.98 15.63
CA ALA A 34 -9.96 10.90 16.47
C ALA A 34 -11.29 10.27 16.89
N ARG A 35 -11.81 10.71 18.03
CA ARG A 35 -13.19 10.43 18.42
C ARG A 35 -14.03 11.63 18.04
N VAL A 36 -15.18 11.34 17.45
CA VAL A 36 -16.20 12.35 17.17
C VAL A 36 -16.80 12.78 18.50
N GLU A 37 -16.49 14.01 18.91
CA GLU A 37 -16.97 14.61 20.15
C GLU A 37 -17.59 15.96 19.78
N ALA A 38 -18.87 16.00 19.45
CA ALA A 38 -19.54 17.18 18.91
C ALA A 38 -19.44 18.39 19.83
N ARG A 39 -19.17 18.19 21.14
CA ARG A 39 -18.93 19.25 22.13
C ARG A 39 -17.45 19.56 22.39
N GLY A 40 -16.53 18.76 21.87
CA GLY A 40 -15.09 18.94 22.01
C GLY A 40 -14.55 20.12 21.21
N ALA A 41 -13.45 20.71 21.69
CA ALA A 41 -12.82 21.87 21.06
C ALA A 41 -12.33 21.59 19.63
N GLN A 42 -11.90 20.35 19.35
CA GLN A 42 -11.43 19.91 18.03
C GLN A 42 -12.45 20.16 16.91
N TRP A 43 -13.73 19.97 17.22
CA TRP A 43 -14.82 19.95 16.24
C TRP A 43 -15.65 21.24 16.25
N ALA A 44 -15.29 22.20 17.10
CA ALA A 44 -16.11 23.38 17.36
C ALA A 44 -16.37 24.23 16.12
N GLN A 45 -15.39 24.33 15.22
CA GLN A 45 -15.46 25.12 13.99
C GLN A 45 -16.23 24.44 12.85
N VAL A 46 -16.45 23.12 12.92
CA VAL A 46 -17.04 22.31 11.83
C VAL A 46 -18.28 21.52 12.29
N ARG A 47 -18.92 21.99 13.37
CA ARG A 47 -19.96 21.22 14.09
C ARG A 47 -21.21 21.01 13.25
N GLU A 48 -21.59 22.01 12.47
CA GLU A 48 -22.77 21.94 11.61
C GLU A 48 -22.52 20.99 10.44
N GLU A 49 -21.31 21.00 9.88
CA GLU A 49 -20.86 20.10 8.82
C GLU A 49 -20.82 18.66 9.31
N LEU A 50 -20.34 18.40 10.53
CA LEU A 50 -20.38 17.06 11.13
C LEU A 50 -21.81 16.55 11.31
N ARG A 51 -22.72 17.42 11.75
CA ARG A 51 -24.15 17.08 11.92
C ARG A 51 -24.80 16.79 10.57
N ALA A 52 -24.54 17.62 9.56
CA ALA A 52 -25.05 17.45 8.21
C ALA A 52 -24.47 16.19 7.53
N ALA A 53 -23.23 15.84 7.83
CA ALA A 53 -22.60 14.60 7.39
C ALA A 53 -23.02 13.36 8.20
N HIS A 54 -23.90 13.52 9.20
CA HIS A 54 -24.40 12.46 10.07
C HIS A 54 -23.30 11.65 10.77
N TRP A 55 -22.20 12.30 11.18
CA TRP A 55 -21.17 11.64 11.97
C TRP A 55 -21.72 11.25 13.34
N THR A 56 -21.47 10.00 13.75
CA THR A 56 -22.01 9.47 15.01
C THR A 56 -21.13 9.90 16.19
N GLU A 57 -21.73 10.53 17.21
CA GLU A 57 -21.03 10.88 18.46
C GLU A 57 -20.38 9.64 19.09
N GLY A 58 -19.15 9.79 19.58
CA GLY A 58 -18.39 8.72 20.20
C GLY A 58 -17.70 7.76 19.23
N SER A 59 -18.01 7.82 17.94
CA SER A 59 -17.33 6.99 16.93
C SER A 59 -15.87 7.38 16.75
N VAL A 60 -15.05 6.39 16.38
CA VAL A 60 -13.65 6.61 15.97
C VAL A 60 -13.63 6.88 14.48
N VAL A 61 -12.82 7.84 14.06
CA VAL A 61 -12.56 8.16 12.64
C VAL A 61 -11.06 8.22 12.38
N SER A 62 -10.65 7.88 11.17
CA SER A 62 -9.31 8.17 10.66
C SER A 62 -9.29 9.54 10.00
N LEU A 63 -8.31 10.35 10.37
CA LEU A 63 -8.03 11.66 9.78
C LEU A 63 -6.71 11.58 9.03
N THR A 64 -6.79 11.59 7.71
CA THR A 64 -5.62 11.62 6.83
C THR A 64 -5.28 13.05 6.47
N ARG A 65 -4.00 13.41 6.56
CA ARG A 65 -3.54 14.76 6.24
C ARG A 65 -3.95 15.16 4.83
N TRP A 66 -4.59 16.32 4.70
CA TRP A 66 -4.87 16.92 3.41
C TRP A 66 -3.57 17.24 2.65
N LEU A 67 -3.55 16.86 1.37
CA LEU A 67 -2.42 17.12 0.48
C LEU A 67 -2.90 17.94 -0.72
N PRO A 68 -2.40 19.17 -0.91
CA PRO A 68 -2.79 19.99 -2.05
C PRO A 68 -2.08 19.54 -3.33
N ASN A 69 -2.65 19.93 -4.48
CA ASN A 69 -2.02 19.81 -5.80
C ASN A 69 -1.63 18.36 -6.16
N LEU A 70 -2.49 17.41 -5.81
CA LEU A 70 -2.37 16.03 -6.27
C LEU A 70 -2.80 15.93 -7.74
N THR A 71 -2.06 15.14 -8.52
CA THR A 71 -2.43 14.84 -9.90
C THR A 71 -2.65 13.34 -10.06
N ASP A 72 -3.54 12.98 -10.99
CA ASP A 72 -3.77 11.59 -11.36
C ASP A 72 -2.50 10.92 -11.88
N VAL A 73 -2.43 9.60 -11.70
CA VAL A 73 -1.39 8.77 -12.29
C VAL A 73 -1.98 7.59 -13.05
N VAL A 74 -1.34 7.26 -14.16
CA VAL A 74 -1.72 6.15 -15.04
C VAL A 74 -0.69 5.04 -14.90
N VAL A 75 -1.14 3.80 -15.04
CA VAL A 75 -0.28 2.62 -14.95
C VAL A 75 0.89 2.71 -15.96
N PRO A 76 2.15 2.50 -15.55
CA PRO A 76 3.29 2.58 -16.45
C PRO A 76 3.28 1.50 -17.53
N ALA A 77 3.98 1.79 -18.64
CA ALA A 77 4.00 0.92 -19.81
C ALA A 77 4.33 -0.57 -19.54
N PRO A 78 5.28 -0.94 -18.64
CA PRO A 78 5.59 -2.34 -18.36
C PRO A 78 4.42 -3.19 -17.86
N TRP A 79 3.42 -2.58 -17.22
CA TRP A 79 2.21 -3.29 -16.76
C TRP A 79 1.00 -3.07 -17.69
N ARG A 80 1.20 -2.39 -18.81
CA ARG A 80 0.21 -2.24 -19.90
C ARG A 80 0.55 -3.09 -21.12
N SER A 81 1.78 -3.59 -21.23
CA SER A 81 2.22 -4.47 -22.31
C SER A 81 1.68 -5.89 -22.14
N GLU A 82 1.68 -6.66 -23.23
CA GLU A 82 1.21 -8.06 -23.25
C GLU A 82 1.95 -8.96 -22.25
N ASP A 83 3.24 -8.68 -22.00
CA ASP A 83 4.04 -9.44 -21.06
C ASP A 83 3.86 -9.00 -19.60
N GLY A 84 3.33 -7.80 -19.37
CA GLY A 84 2.88 -7.26 -18.09
C GLY A 84 3.91 -7.31 -16.96
N ARG A 85 5.21 -7.28 -17.29
CA ARG A 85 6.32 -7.59 -16.37
C ARG A 85 7.33 -6.45 -16.31
N LEU A 86 7.99 -6.32 -15.16
CA LEU A 86 9.10 -5.42 -14.92
C LEU A 86 10.34 -6.18 -14.41
N ARG A 87 11.27 -6.47 -15.31
CA ARG A 87 12.51 -7.22 -15.09
C ARG A 87 13.71 -6.28 -15.20
N PRO A 88 14.77 -6.49 -14.40
CA PRO A 88 15.98 -5.67 -14.45
C PRO A 88 16.90 -6.01 -15.65
N LEU A 89 16.33 -6.14 -16.85
CA LEU A 89 17.09 -6.45 -18.06
C LEU A 89 17.82 -5.18 -18.55
N ARG A 90 19.15 -5.18 -18.43
CA ARG A 90 20.05 -4.07 -18.83
C ARG A 90 20.72 -4.26 -20.19
N ALA A 91 20.54 -5.41 -20.85
CA ALA A 91 21.04 -5.63 -22.20
C ALA A 91 20.34 -4.69 -23.20
N ALA A 92 20.93 -4.46 -24.38
CA ALA A 92 20.30 -3.69 -25.44
C ALA A 92 18.90 -4.29 -25.75
N GLY A 93 17.85 -3.47 -25.67
CA GLY A 93 16.46 -3.92 -25.79
C GLY A 93 15.79 -4.43 -24.50
N GLY A 94 16.49 -4.41 -23.36
CA GLY A 94 15.93 -4.76 -22.06
C GLY A 94 15.02 -3.66 -21.48
N GLU A 95 14.05 -4.05 -20.65
CA GLU A 95 12.98 -3.18 -20.13
C GLU A 95 13.47 -1.94 -19.36
N LEU A 96 14.70 -1.98 -18.82
CA LEU A 96 15.35 -0.87 -18.14
C LEU A 96 16.40 -0.15 -18.99
N ALA A 97 16.79 -0.71 -20.14
CA ALA A 97 17.76 -0.08 -21.03
C ALA A 97 17.16 1.22 -21.59
N ASN A 98 17.97 2.28 -21.64
CA ASN A 98 17.61 3.60 -22.16
C ASN A 98 16.54 4.38 -21.38
N ARG A 99 16.17 3.94 -20.17
CA ARG A 99 15.29 4.71 -19.27
C ARG A 99 16.06 5.85 -18.60
N SER A 100 15.45 7.03 -18.55
CA SER A 100 15.95 8.15 -17.76
C SER A 100 15.91 7.86 -16.26
N ARG A 101 16.69 8.59 -15.47
CA ARG A 101 16.64 8.50 -14.00
C ARG A 101 15.24 8.77 -13.45
N ALA A 102 14.50 9.71 -14.04
CA ALA A 102 13.15 10.04 -13.61
C ALA A 102 12.19 8.86 -13.82
N GLU A 103 12.25 8.20 -14.98
CA GLU A 103 11.45 7.00 -15.25
C GLU A 103 11.81 5.84 -14.32
N LEU A 104 13.10 5.62 -14.04
CA LEU A 104 13.53 4.58 -13.10
C LEU A 104 13.03 4.87 -11.68
N VAL A 105 13.07 6.13 -11.24
CA VAL A 105 12.50 6.53 -9.95
C VAL A 105 11.01 6.25 -9.94
N ASP A 106 10.28 6.61 -11.01
CA ASP A 106 8.85 6.36 -11.11
C ASP A 106 8.51 4.87 -11.02
N LEU A 107 9.17 4.02 -11.82
CA LEU A 107 9.00 2.57 -11.79
C LEU A 107 9.24 1.99 -10.41
N VAL A 108 10.28 2.45 -9.69
CA VAL A 108 10.55 1.99 -8.33
C VAL A 108 9.40 2.37 -7.38
N GLN A 109 8.81 3.55 -7.51
CA GLN A 109 7.65 3.93 -6.70
C GLN A 109 6.43 3.03 -6.95
N TRP A 110 6.19 2.63 -8.20
CA TRP A 110 5.18 1.64 -8.54
C TRP A 110 5.49 0.25 -7.97
N THR A 111 6.76 -0.15 -7.93
CA THR A 111 7.12 -1.42 -7.25
C THR A 111 6.90 -1.37 -5.74
N ASP A 112 7.11 -0.22 -5.09
CA ASP A 112 6.75 -0.06 -3.67
C ASP A 112 5.24 -0.11 -3.47
N LEU A 113 4.45 0.42 -4.40
CA LEU A 113 3.00 0.29 -4.35
C LEU A 113 2.60 -1.19 -4.46
N ILE A 114 3.08 -1.89 -5.48
CA ILE A 114 2.74 -3.29 -5.74
C ILE A 114 3.08 -4.18 -4.54
N LEU A 115 4.27 -4.02 -3.94
CA LEU A 115 4.63 -4.81 -2.76
C LEU A 115 3.80 -4.42 -1.53
N PHE A 116 3.44 -3.15 -1.38
CA PHE A 116 2.65 -2.67 -0.26
C PHE A 116 1.19 -3.14 -0.35
N ASP A 117 0.58 -3.03 -1.54
CA ASP A 117 -0.75 -3.57 -1.81
C ASP A 117 -0.77 -5.09 -1.68
N TYR A 118 0.29 -5.78 -2.14
CA TYR A 118 0.43 -7.21 -1.89
C TYR A 118 0.55 -7.54 -0.40
N LEU A 119 1.30 -6.80 0.42
CA LEU A 119 1.37 -7.11 1.86
C LEU A 119 0.04 -6.84 2.56
N THR A 120 -0.65 -5.78 2.17
CA THR A 120 -1.93 -5.37 2.76
C THR A 120 -3.14 -6.08 2.16
N ALA A 121 -3.02 -6.78 1.03
CA ALA A 121 -4.17 -7.23 0.24
C ALA A 121 -5.08 -6.08 -0.22
N ASN A 122 -4.53 -4.87 -0.38
CA ASN A 122 -5.33 -3.77 -0.91
C ASN A 122 -5.71 -4.08 -2.37
N PHE A 123 -7.00 -4.08 -2.65
CA PHE A 123 -7.55 -4.37 -3.97
C PHE A 123 -8.10 -3.13 -4.68
N ASP A 124 -8.24 -1.99 -3.99
CA ASP A 124 -8.91 -0.79 -4.51
C ASP A 124 -7.94 0.21 -5.18
N ARG A 125 -7.02 -0.34 -5.99
CA ARG A 125 -6.02 0.41 -6.76
C ARG A 125 -5.73 -0.33 -8.08
N LEU A 126 -4.49 -0.77 -8.29
CA LEU A 126 -4.06 -1.45 -9.50
C LEU A 126 -4.78 -2.78 -9.71
N VAL A 127 -5.08 -3.52 -8.64
CA VAL A 127 -5.87 -4.77 -8.69
C VAL A 127 -7.28 -4.52 -9.22
N SER A 128 -7.94 -3.44 -8.80
CA SER A 128 -9.26 -3.05 -9.32
C SER A 128 -9.21 -2.75 -10.82
N ASN A 129 -8.14 -2.09 -11.30
CA ASN A 129 -7.93 -1.90 -12.74
C ASN A 129 -7.75 -3.25 -13.46
N LEU A 130 -6.94 -4.16 -12.92
CA LEU A 130 -6.73 -5.50 -13.52
C LEU A 130 -8.03 -6.30 -13.58
N PHE A 131 -8.85 -6.24 -12.53
CA PHE A 131 -10.16 -6.86 -12.53
C PHE A 131 -11.08 -6.24 -13.59
N SER A 132 -11.02 -4.92 -13.75
CA SER A 132 -11.88 -4.18 -14.68
C SER A 132 -11.56 -4.40 -16.16
N LEU A 133 -10.38 -4.95 -16.49
CA LEU A 133 -9.98 -5.27 -17.87
C LEU A 133 -10.96 -6.21 -18.58
N GLN A 134 -11.70 -7.04 -17.84
CA GLN A 134 -12.71 -7.93 -18.42
C GLN A 134 -13.91 -7.18 -19.02
N TRP A 135 -14.12 -5.90 -18.67
CA TRP A 135 -15.20 -5.06 -19.21
C TRP A 135 -14.69 -3.85 -19.99
N ASP A 136 -13.52 -3.30 -19.63
CA ASP A 136 -12.92 -2.16 -20.32
C ASP A 136 -11.41 -2.36 -20.58
N PRO A 137 -11.00 -2.63 -21.82
CA PRO A 137 -9.59 -2.81 -22.16
C PRO A 137 -8.77 -1.54 -21.97
N ARG A 138 -9.41 -0.37 -21.84
CA ARG A 138 -8.74 0.92 -21.67
C ARG A 138 -8.52 1.30 -20.20
N VAL A 139 -8.99 0.52 -19.24
CA VAL A 139 -8.93 0.89 -17.81
C VAL A 139 -7.50 1.14 -17.33
N MET A 140 -6.52 0.42 -17.88
CA MET A 140 -5.10 0.61 -17.57
C MET A 140 -4.52 1.92 -18.11
N HIS A 141 -5.22 2.61 -19.01
CA HIS A 141 -4.86 3.93 -19.54
C HIS A 141 -5.53 5.09 -18.78
N ARG A 142 -6.34 4.79 -17.77
CA ARG A 142 -7.04 5.79 -16.94
C ARG A 142 -6.28 6.03 -15.63
N ALA A 143 -6.72 7.04 -14.90
CA ALA A 143 -6.25 7.30 -13.55
C ALA A 143 -6.43 6.06 -12.66
N THR A 144 -5.42 5.74 -11.87
CA THR A 144 -5.47 4.61 -10.92
C THR A 144 -6.16 5.06 -9.64
N SER A 145 -7.21 4.35 -9.23
CA SER A 145 -7.98 4.68 -8.02
C SER A 145 -7.07 4.85 -6.80
N ASN A 146 -7.41 5.84 -5.97
CA ASN A 146 -6.77 6.14 -4.69
C ASN A 146 -5.26 6.41 -4.74
N LEU A 147 -4.66 6.53 -5.93
CA LEU A 147 -3.24 6.72 -6.16
C LEU A 147 -3.01 8.03 -6.90
N HIS A 148 -2.15 8.88 -6.35
CA HIS A 148 -1.89 10.20 -6.91
C HIS A 148 -0.40 10.51 -6.92
N ARG A 149 -0.02 11.57 -7.62
CA ARG A 149 1.31 12.16 -7.56
C ARG A 149 1.25 13.49 -6.82
N GLY A 150 2.11 13.64 -5.81
CA GLY A 150 2.30 14.92 -5.14
C GLY A 150 3.24 15.86 -5.91
N PRO A 151 3.30 17.15 -5.54
CA PRO A 151 4.12 18.15 -6.23
C PRO A 151 5.61 17.80 -6.34
N GLY A 152 6.14 17.05 -5.37
CA GLY A 152 7.53 16.56 -5.39
C GLY A 152 7.77 15.33 -6.29
N GLY A 153 6.79 14.93 -7.10
CA GLY A 153 6.86 13.75 -7.98
C GLY A 153 6.66 12.41 -7.27
N ALA A 154 6.42 12.42 -5.96
CA ALA A 154 6.21 11.20 -5.17
C ALA A 154 4.81 10.62 -5.39
N LEU A 155 4.70 9.30 -5.54
CA LEU A 155 3.41 8.61 -5.49
C LEU A 155 2.86 8.64 -4.06
N VAL A 156 1.56 8.89 -3.94
CA VAL A 156 0.83 9.03 -2.69
C VAL A 156 -0.28 7.98 -2.65
N PHE A 157 -0.25 7.17 -1.60
CA PHE A 157 -1.12 6.03 -1.37
C PHE A 157 -2.25 6.47 -0.42
N LEU A 158 -3.38 6.92 -0.97
CA LEU A 158 -4.58 7.34 -0.23
C LEU A 158 -5.57 6.20 -0.04
N ASP A 159 -6.49 6.29 0.91
CA ASP A 159 -7.61 5.35 1.05
C ASP A 159 -7.15 3.87 1.09
N ASN A 160 -6.32 3.54 2.08
CA ASN A 160 -5.81 2.20 2.34
C ASN A 160 -6.77 1.36 3.19
N GLU A 161 -8.02 1.81 3.35
CA GLU A 161 -9.05 1.15 4.16
C GLU A 161 -9.48 -0.21 3.59
N ALA A 162 -9.26 -0.43 2.28
CA ALA A 162 -9.43 -1.73 1.62
C ALA A 162 -8.28 -2.71 1.88
N GLY A 163 -7.24 -2.28 2.61
CA GLY A 163 -6.11 -3.11 3.02
C GLY A 163 -6.25 -3.73 4.41
N LEU A 164 -5.32 -4.63 4.72
CA LEU A 164 -5.21 -5.43 5.93
C LEU A 164 -6.55 -6.02 6.32
N VAL A 165 -7.08 -5.74 7.51
CA VAL A 165 -8.30 -6.31 8.09
C VAL A 165 -9.38 -6.61 7.04
N HIS A 166 -9.82 -5.59 6.30
CA HIS A 166 -10.83 -5.75 5.26
C HIS A 166 -10.29 -6.56 4.06
N GLY A 167 -9.13 -6.18 3.53
CA GLY A 167 -8.49 -6.87 2.40
C GLY A 167 -8.20 -8.34 2.65
N TYR A 168 -7.85 -8.73 3.87
CA TYR A 168 -7.54 -10.08 4.31
C TYR A 168 -8.79 -10.95 4.38
N ARG A 169 -9.92 -10.38 4.79
CA ARG A 169 -11.22 -11.07 4.78
C ARG A 169 -11.64 -11.47 3.36
N VAL A 170 -11.28 -10.66 2.36
CA VAL A 170 -11.61 -10.90 0.95
C VAL A 170 -10.41 -11.36 0.10
N ALA A 171 -9.27 -11.68 0.72
CA ALA A 171 -8.03 -12.00 0.03
C ALA A 171 -8.20 -13.12 -1.02
N GLY A 172 -8.97 -14.16 -0.69
CA GLY A 172 -9.24 -15.27 -1.61
C GLY A 172 -9.91 -14.87 -2.93
N MET A 173 -10.61 -13.73 -2.97
CA MET A 173 -11.20 -13.19 -4.20
C MET A 173 -10.18 -12.45 -5.08
N TRP A 174 -9.22 -11.77 -4.45
CA TRP A 174 -8.34 -10.80 -5.09
C TRP A 174 -6.91 -11.30 -5.31
N ASP A 175 -6.50 -12.39 -4.65
CA ASP A 175 -5.12 -12.91 -4.73
C ASP A 175 -4.74 -13.45 -6.11
N LYS A 176 -5.74 -13.86 -6.90
CA LYS A 176 -5.57 -14.15 -8.33
C LYS A 176 -5.07 -12.95 -9.16
N TYR A 177 -5.12 -11.73 -8.62
CA TYR A 177 -4.55 -10.52 -9.22
C TYR A 177 -3.31 -10.03 -8.45
N ASN A 178 -3.37 -9.99 -7.10
CA ASN A 178 -2.28 -9.50 -6.26
C ASN A 178 -0.98 -10.32 -6.45
N GLU A 179 -1.07 -11.66 -6.43
CA GLU A 179 0.12 -12.51 -6.53
C GLU A 179 0.80 -12.43 -7.90
N PRO A 180 0.09 -12.57 -9.05
CA PRO A 180 0.71 -12.39 -10.36
C PRO A 180 1.31 -11.00 -10.55
N LEU A 181 0.64 -9.97 -10.02
CA LEU A 181 1.15 -8.60 -10.08
C LEU A 181 2.45 -8.44 -9.30
N LEU A 182 2.57 -9.03 -8.10
CA LEU A 182 3.85 -9.06 -7.38
C LEU A 182 4.92 -9.85 -8.14
N GLN A 183 4.57 -11.02 -8.66
CA GLN A 183 5.50 -11.87 -9.41
C GLN A 183 5.98 -11.21 -10.71
N SER A 184 5.25 -10.21 -11.19
CA SER A 184 5.63 -9.43 -12.38
C SER A 184 6.87 -8.56 -12.17
N VAL A 185 7.22 -8.21 -10.92
CA VAL A 185 8.29 -7.24 -10.63
C VAL A 185 9.54 -7.92 -10.07
N CYS A 186 10.72 -7.53 -10.58
CA CYS A 186 12.02 -7.91 -10.03
C CYS A 186 12.96 -6.72 -9.81
N VAL A 187 12.39 -5.53 -9.70
CA VAL A 187 13.09 -4.30 -9.31
C VAL A 187 12.50 -3.84 -7.99
N PHE A 188 13.35 -3.59 -6.99
CA PHE A 188 12.90 -3.19 -5.67
C PHE A 188 13.77 -2.05 -5.15
N ARG A 189 13.18 -1.14 -4.40
CA ARG A 189 13.96 -0.17 -3.62
C ARG A 189 14.80 -0.91 -2.59
N GLU A 190 16.11 -0.71 -2.63
CA GLU A 190 17.06 -1.41 -1.76
C GLU A 190 16.69 -1.33 -0.27
N ARG A 191 16.37 -0.13 0.22
CA ARG A 191 15.97 0.09 1.61
C ARG A 191 14.70 -0.70 1.99
N THR A 192 13.70 -0.73 1.10
CA THR A 192 12.44 -1.46 1.32
C THR A 192 12.70 -2.96 1.33
N ALA A 193 13.44 -3.46 0.34
CA ALA A 193 13.80 -4.89 0.24
C ALA A 193 14.59 -5.37 1.46
N ARG A 194 15.55 -4.58 1.94
CA ARG A 194 16.32 -4.91 3.16
C ARG A 194 15.41 -5.04 4.38
N ARG A 195 14.46 -4.11 4.57
CA ARG A 195 13.48 -4.16 5.67
C ARG A 195 12.58 -5.39 5.59
N VAL A 196 12.09 -5.73 4.39
CA VAL A 196 11.32 -6.97 4.19
C VAL A 196 12.13 -8.20 4.59
N LEU A 197 13.40 -8.30 4.16
CA LEU A 197 14.27 -9.41 4.50
C LEU A 197 14.61 -9.48 6.01
N GLU A 198 14.74 -8.33 6.67
CA GLU A 198 14.93 -8.24 8.13
C GLU A 198 13.70 -8.77 8.88
N LEU A 199 12.50 -8.34 8.48
CA LEU A 199 11.24 -8.82 9.06
C LEU A 199 11.04 -10.33 8.81
N HIS A 200 11.40 -10.80 7.61
CA HIS A 200 11.30 -12.22 7.26
C HIS A 200 12.24 -13.07 8.11
N ARG A 201 13.49 -12.62 8.31
CA ARG A 201 14.45 -13.32 9.19
C ARG A 201 13.97 -13.36 10.64
N GLY A 202 13.33 -12.29 11.11
CA GLY A 202 12.81 -12.21 12.47
C GLY A 202 11.54 -13.02 12.73
N GLN A 203 10.79 -13.38 11.68
CA GLN A 203 9.48 -14.03 11.80
C GLN A 203 8.53 -13.27 12.75
N ASP A 204 8.67 -11.95 12.80
CA ASP A 204 8.05 -11.10 13.83
C ASP A 204 7.35 -9.88 13.22
N ALA A 205 6.86 -9.99 11.98
CA ALA A 205 6.26 -8.89 11.24
C ALA A 205 5.05 -8.28 11.98
N ALA A 206 4.10 -9.13 12.37
CA ALA A 206 2.92 -8.71 13.11
C ALA A 206 3.27 -8.15 14.50
N ALA A 207 4.22 -8.77 15.19
CA ALA A 207 4.67 -8.30 16.51
C ALA A 207 5.35 -6.93 16.44
N ARG A 208 6.17 -6.67 15.40
CA ARG A 208 6.78 -5.35 15.17
C ARG A 208 5.75 -4.30 14.78
N LEU A 209 4.79 -4.64 13.93
CA LEU A 209 3.68 -3.77 13.58
C LEU A 209 2.88 -3.40 14.83
N LEU A 210 2.53 -4.40 15.65
CA LEU A 210 1.80 -4.21 16.90
C LEU A 210 2.55 -3.28 17.86
N ARG A 211 3.84 -3.52 18.10
CA ARG A 211 4.66 -2.66 18.97
C ARG A 211 4.70 -1.22 18.47
N LEU A 212 4.88 -1.02 17.16
CA LEU A 212 4.91 0.32 16.57
C LEU A 212 3.56 1.01 16.69
N TYR A 213 2.47 0.28 16.45
CA TYR A 213 1.10 0.77 16.52
C TYR A 213 0.73 1.16 17.96
N GLN A 214 0.92 0.25 18.93
CA GLN A 214 0.67 0.49 20.35
C GLN A 214 1.47 1.67 20.91
N HIS A 215 2.73 1.81 20.49
CA HIS A 215 3.60 2.86 21.01
C HIS A 215 3.22 4.26 20.51
N HIS A 216 2.66 4.35 19.30
CA HIS A 216 2.43 5.64 18.64
C HIS A 216 0.96 6.03 18.46
N GLU A 217 0.01 5.10 18.62
CA GLU A 217 -1.42 5.39 18.49
C GLU A 217 -2.09 5.49 19.88
N PRO A 218 -2.45 6.69 20.36
CA PRO A 218 -3.14 6.87 21.63
C PRO A 218 -4.49 6.13 21.69
N ARG A 219 -5.15 5.96 20.55
CA ARG A 219 -6.44 5.27 20.44
C ARG A 219 -6.34 3.78 20.11
N PHE A 220 -5.15 3.18 20.24
CA PHE A 220 -4.94 1.74 20.06
C PHE A 220 -6.00 0.86 20.78
N PRO A 221 -6.39 1.14 22.05
CA PRO A 221 -7.36 0.30 22.76
C PRO A 221 -8.75 0.22 22.09
N GLU A 222 -9.08 1.16 21.21
CA GLU A 222 -10.41 1.25 20.59
C GLU A 222 -10.55 0.43 19.31
N LEU A 223 -9.45 0.24 18.58
CA LEU A 223 -9.41 -0.56 17.35
C LEU A 223 -8.71 -1.91 17.55
N ALA A 224 -7.98 -2.08 18.65
CA ALA A 224 -7.25 -3.29 19.02
C ALA A 224 -6.19 -3.75 18.00
N ALA A 225 -5.52 -4.86 18.32
CA ALA A 225 -4.53 -5.49 17.46
C ALA A 225 -5.16 -6.19 16.24
N LEU A 226 -4.32 -6.55 15.26
CA LEU A 226 -4.72 -7.54 14.25
C LEU A 226 -5.11 -8.85 14.95
N ALA A 227 -6.24 -9.42 14.55
CA ALA A 227 -6.62 -10.76 14.96
C ALA A 227 -5.57 -11.79 14.50
N ASP A 228 -5.40 -12.87 15.26
CA ASP A 228 -4.36 -13.88 15.00
C ASP A 228 -4.35 -14.43 13.56
N PRO A 229 -5.49 -14.76 12.93
CA PRO A 229 -5.50 -15.22 11.54
C PRO A 229 -4.92 -14.19 10.57
N HIS A 230 -5.20 -12.90 10.81
CA HIS A 230 -4.68 -11.79 10.02
C HIS A 230 -3.20 -11.55 10.28
N ALA A 231 -2.76 -11.64 11.54
CA ALA A 231 -1.34 -11.56 11.89
C ALA A 231 -0.51 -12.67 11.21
N GLN A 232 -1.03 -13.91 11.20
CA GLN A 232 -0.41 -15.02 10.50
C GLN A 232 -0.40 -14.83 8.98
N LEU A 233 -1.48 -14.29 8.40
CA LEU A 233 -1.54 -13.99 6.98
C LEU A 233 -0.51 -12.92 6.56
N LEU A 234 -0.34 -11.86 7.35
CA LEU A 234 0.70 -10.86 7.13
C LEU A 234 2.09 -11.50 7.09
N GLN A 235 2.39 -12.41 8.03
CA GLN A 235 3.67 -13.12 8.04
C GLN A 235 3.84 -14.00 6.80
N ARG A 236 2.82 -14.78 6.41
CA ARG A 236 2.88 -15.62 5.20
C ARG A 236 3.11 -14.80 3.92
N ARG A 237 2.42 -13.67 3.78
CA ARG A 237 2.61 -12.74 2.66
C ARG A 237 4.02 -12.16 2.66
N LEU A 238 4.52 -11.75 3.82
CA LEU A 238 5.90 -11.28 3.94
C LEU A 238 6.92 -12.36 3.54
N ASP A 239 6.70 -13.61 3.94
CA ASP A 239 7.57 -14.72 3.56
C ASP A 239 7.57 -14.98 2.05
N PHE A 240 6.40 -14.91 1.41
CA PHE A 240 6.29 -15.00 -0.04
C PHE A 240 7.05 -13.85 -0.73
N LEU A 241 6.84 -12.61 -0.30
CA LEU A 241 7.54 -11.45 -0.83
C LEU A 241 9.07 -11.56 -0.65
N ALA A 242 9.53 -11.99 0.52
CA ALA A 242 10.95 -12.18 0.80
C ALA A 242 11.57 -13.25 -0.10
N LYS A 243 10.90 -14.40 -0.27
CA LYS A 243 11.32 -15.46 -1.20
C LYS A 243 11.38 -14.93 -2.64
N HIS A 244 10.40 -14.14 -3.07
CA HIS A 244 10.37 -13.51 -4.39
C HIS A 244 11.54 -12.53 -4.60
N ILE A 245 11.81 -11.66 -3.62
CA ILE A 245 12.97 -10.74 -3.65
C ILE A 245 14.28 -11.53 -3.77
N LEU A 246 14.45 -12.60 -2.98
CA LEU A 246 15.64 -13.46 -3.03
C LEU A 246 15.76 -14.18 -4.37
N HIS A 247 14.66 -14.66 -4.93
CA HIS A 247 14.62 -15.26 -6.27
C HIS A 247 15.05 -14.26 -7.35
N CYS A 248 14.47 -13.05 -7.37
CA CYS A 248 14.86 -11.99 -8.29
C CYS A 248 16.34 -11.61 -8.14
N LYS A 249 16.85 -11.53 -6.89
CA LYS A 249 18.27 -11.27 -6.63
C LYS A 249 19.17 -12.38 -7.14
N ALA A 250 18.80 -13.65 -6.97
CA ALA A 250 19.58 -14.77 -7.49
C ALA A 250 19.56 -14.83 -9.03
N LYS A 251 18.41 -14.52 -9.64
CA LYS A 251 18.21 -14.58 -11.09
C LYS A 251 18.86 -13.42 -11.84
N TYR A 252 18.81 -12.21 -11.27
CA TYR A 252 19.21 -10.98 -11.97
C TYR A 252 20.28 -10.16 -11.25
N GLY A 253 20.65 -10.52 -10.03
CA GLY A 253 21.73 -9.86 -9.31
C GLY A 253 23.04 -10.01 -10.08
N ARG A 254 23.85 -8.95 -10.11
CA ARG A 254 25.22 -9.04 -10.64
C ARG A 254 26.01 -10.06 -9.82
N ARG A 255 26.72 -10.95 -10.50
CA ARG A 255 27.83 -11.68 -9.85
C ARG A 255 28.93 -10.67 -9.55
N PRO A 256 29.54 -10.67 -8.35
CA PRO A 256 30.75 -9.90 -8.13
C PRO A 256 31.82 -10.44 -9.10
N GLY A 257 32.33 -9.58 -10.00
CA GLY A 257 33.46 -9.94 -10.89
C GLY A 257 33.21 -9.95 -12.41
N THR A 258 32.08 -9.44 -12.90
CA THR A 258 31.82 -9.13 -14.33
C THR A 258 31.26 -7.74 -14.47
#